data_AF-A0A3N2KW50-F1
#
_entry.id   AF-A0A3N2KW50-F1
#
_cell.length_a   1.000
_cell.length_b   1.000
_cell.length_c   1.000
_cell.angle_alpha   90.00
_cell.angle_beta   90.00
_cell.angle_gamma   90.00
#
_symmetry.space_group_name_H-M   'P 1'
#
loop_
_entity.id
_entity.type
_entity.pdbx_description
1 polymer ?
#
loop_
_entity_poly.entity_id
_entity_poly.type
_entity_poly.pdbx_seq_one_letter_code
_entity_poly.pdbx_strand_id
1 'polypeptide(L)'
;MHLFKVITVIFMLLITVACSTLDEPEVQIVDNIKDTNTVNGRFDEKPFKWDYIISTDSIDDSVGLINIYPVKVEKQSRSISDRPGLGTTNPVSDILVTDPNIIYVGAAFPESEFGGGFGKEILYERNPIDIATSFPDSYIGEITRPTGSIGYKLFMKEVLRSQEYKNYLTSKARESMSFSCTEFYSYSDIEKAFATNSGLGSIFSAKVKSNSKKTNIKSRLLGQLISKNFSVTMDLPSSGFFKDRNNDYSSENPVFIRSISYGKIALLAIESEYSFEEVKKALEAGIKFKIFSAGGNYTSKDVEILQKSTITIYVISDNTEGDANQYFSSLDEIQNAFKVSYSQYAPGLPIICKGCYTKDHSVFNIYVPVPRDPGNTNGGRHSGGGTGRH
;
A
#
# COMPACT_ATOMS: atom_id res chain seq x y z
N MET A 1 44.67 44.27 -29.53
CA MET A 1 44.71 45.00 -28.25
C MET A 1 43.29 45.44 -27.93
N HIS A 2 42.76 44.97 -26.79
CA HIS A 2 41.45 45.22 -26.17
C HIS A 2 40.18 44.71 -26.90
N LEU A 3 39.47 43.65 -26.45
CA LEU A 3 38.95 43.20 -25.14
C LEU A 3 37.46 43.60 -24.95
N PHE A 4 36.62 42.57 -24.97
CA PHE A 4 35.30 42.39 -24.31
C PHE A 4 34.30 43.55 -24.23
N LYS A 5 33.08 43.28 -24.69
CA LYS A 5 31.87 43.62 -23.92
C LYS A 5 30.81 42.53 -24.08
N VAL A 6 30.58 41.87 -22.94
CA VAL A 6 29.57 40.85 -22.65
C VAL A 6 28.17 41.46 -22.78
N ILE A 7 27.27 40.76 -23.47
CA ILE A 7 25.84 41.09 -23.51
C ILE A 7 25.19 40.48 -22.27
N THR A 8 24.86 41.33 -21.31
CA THR A 8 24.00 41.01 -20.16
C THR A 8 22.55 41.08 -20.63
N VAL A 9 21.87 39.94 -20.80
CA VAL A 9 20.40 39.92 -20.94
C VAL A 9 19.80 39.73 -19.56
N ILE A 10 19.24 40.82 -19.04
CA ILE A 10 18.39 40.86 -17.85
C ILE A 10 17.04 40.26 -18.23
N PHE A 11 16.69 39.07 -17.70
CA PHE A 11 15.33 38.55 -17.80
C PHE A 11 14.56 38.99 -16.56
N MET A 12 13.77 40.05 -16.72
CA MET A 12 12.94 40.62 -15.67
C MET A 12 11.70 39.72 -15.47
N LEU A 13 11.58 39.19 -14.25
CA LEU A 13 10.46 38.39 -13.78
C LEU A 13 9.23 39.31 -13.61
N LEU A 14 8.30 39.30 -14.57
CA LEU A 14 7.01 39.96 -14.46
C LEU A 14 5.98 38.94 -13.98
N ILE A 15 5.75 38.94 -12.66
CA ILE A 15 4.61 38.27 -12.02
C ILE A 15 3.37 39.10 -12.35
N THR A 16 2.54 38.60 -13.28
CA THR A 16 1.15 39.06 -13.41
C THR A 16 0.26 37.99 -12.80
N VAL A 17 -0.37 38.35 -11.69
CA VAL A 17 -1.44 37.61 -11.04
C VAL A 17 -2.67 37.74 -11.95
N ALA A 18 -2.89 36.74 -12.80
CA ALA A 18 -4.17 36.53 -13.45
C ALA A 18 -4.87 35.38 -12.71
N CYS A 19 -5.90 35.75 -11.96
CA CYS A 19 -6.84 34.85 -11.33
C CYS A 19 -7.65 34.19 -12.46
N SER A 20 -7.28 32.98 -12.85
CA SER A 20 -8.13 32.07 -13.61
C SER A 20 -8.37 30.85 -12.73
N THR A 21 -9.62 30.67 -12.33
CA THR A 21 -10.16 29.41 -11.81
C THR A 21 -9.73 28.28 -12.75
N LEU A 22 -8.84 27.42 -12.27
CA LEU A 22 -8.54 26.17 -12.96
C LEU A 22 -9.69 25.23 -12.64
N ASP A 23 -10.64 25.16 -13.56
CA ASP A 23 -11.65 24.12 -13.59
C ASP A 23 -10.97 22.75 -13.57
N GLU A 24 -11.32 21.93 -12.56
CA GLU A 24 -10.99 20.51 -12.56
C GLU A 24 -11.59 19.87 -13.82
N PRO A 25 -10.87 19.02 -14.56
CA PRO A 25 -11.47 18.33 -15.70
C PRO A 25 -12.52 17.34 -15.16
N GLU A 26 -13.78 17.71 -15.35
CA GLU A 26 -14.95 16.90 -15.07
C GLU A 26 -14.86 15.61 -15.92
N VAL A 27 -14.49 14.50 -15.29
CA VAL A 27 -14.57 13.17 -15.91
C VAL A 27 -16.05 12.86 -16.08
N GLN A 28 -16.55 12.98 -17.32
CA GLN A 28 -17.90 12.53 -17.65
C GLN A 28 -17.98 11.02 -17.44
N ILE A 29 -18.58 10.62 -16.32
CA ILE A 29 -19.02 9.25 -16.09
C ILE A 29 -20.16 9.00 -17.06
N VAL A 30 -19.87 8.30 -18.16
CA VAL A 30 -20.90 7.75 -19.03
C VAL A 30 -21.52 6.56 -18.28
N ASP A 31 -22.54 6.86 -17.49
CA ASP A 31 -23.52 5.87 -17.04
C ASP A 31 -24.27 5.36 -18.26
N ASN A 32 -23.95 4.15 -18.72
CA ASN A 32 -24.92 3.12 -19.13
C ASN A 32 -24.24 1.99 -19.90
N ILE A 33 -23.79 0.97 -19.17
CA ILE A 33 -24.04 -0.43 -19.56
C ILE A 33 -24.36 -1.17 -18.26
N LYS A 34 -25.66 -1.38 -17.99
CA LYS A 34 -26.09 -2.41 -17.04
C LYS A 34 -25.73 -3.74 -17.67
N ASP A 35 -24.62 -4.32 -17.22
CA ASP A 35 -24.24 -5.68 -17.54
C ASP A 35 -25.27 -6.60 -16.86
N THR A 36 -26.24 -7.11 -17.63
CA THR A 36 -27.36 -7.91 -17.12
C THR A 36 -26.99 -9.34 -16.78
N ASN A 37 -25.70 -9.70 -16.84
CA ASN A 37 -25.15 -10.91 -16.27
C ASN A 37 -24.11 -10.51 -15.21
N THR A 38 -24.55 -10.15 -14.01
CA THR A 38 -23.63 -9.95 -12.88
C THR A 38 -22.96 -11.28 -12.57
N VAL A 39 -21.79 -11.52 -13.16
CA VAL A 39 -20.90 -12.58 -12.73
C VAL A 39 -20.55 -12.28 -11.28
N ASN A 40 -20.96 -13.15 -10.35
CA ASN A 40 -20.59 -13.00 -8.95
C ASN A 40 -19.07 -12.86 -8.85
N GLY A 41 -18.64 -11.80 -8.19
CA GLY A 41 -17.25 -11.54 -7.88
C GLY A 41 -16.71 -12.64 -6.98
N ARG A 42 -15.43 -12.94 -7.15
CA ARG A 42 -14.75 -13.97 -6.33
C ARG A 42 -14.85 -13.68 -4.85
N PHE A 43 -14.83 -12.40 -4.49
CA PHE A 43 -14.80 -11.91 -3.11
C PHE A 43 -16.12 -11.28 -2.68
N ASP A 44 -17.24 -11.61 -3.33
CA ASP A 44 -18.58 -11.21 -2.88
C ASP A 44 -18.98 -11.92 -1.59
N GLU A 45 -18.67 -13.22 -1.49
CA GLU A 45 -19.06 -14.08 -0.37
C GLU A 45 -17.87 -14.59 0.44
N LYS A 46 -16.65 -14.23 0.03
CA LYS A 46 -15.41 -14.68 0.66
C LYS A 46 -14.52 -13.49 0.97
N PRO A 47 -13.81 -13.49 2.12
CA PRO A 47 -12.78 -12.48 2.36
C PRO A 47 -11.70 -12.64 1.30
N PHE A 48 -11.08 -11.54 0.90
CA PHE A 48 -9.97 -11.69 -0.03
C PHE A 48 -8.72 -12.24 0.62
N LYS A 49 -7.88 -12.77 -0.26
CA LYS A 49 -6.55 -13.23 0.03
C LYS A 49 -5.72 -13.18 -1.25
N TRP A 50 -4.44 -12.93 -1.11
CA TRP A 50 -3.45 -13.32 -2.11
C TRP A 50 -3.32 -14.86 -2.07
N ASP A 51 -3.41 -15.52 -3.23
CA ASP A 51 -3.28 -16.98 -3.30
C ASP A 51 -1.84 -17.45 -3.50
N TYR A 52 -0.99 -16.54 -3.95
CA TYR A 52 0.40 -16.80 -4.26
C TYR A 52 1.25 -15.60 -3.86
N ILE A 53 2.39 -15.87 -3.23
CA ILE A 53 3.36 -14.87 -2.79
C ILE A 53 4.77 -15.43 -3.03
N ILE A 54 5.67 -14.59 -3.53
CA ILE A 54 7.12 -14.82 -3.51
C ILE A 54 7.82 -13.58 -2.98
N SER A 55 8.91 -13.78 -2.23
CA SER A 55 9.73 -12.71 -1.69
C SER A 55 11.22 -13.03 -1.86
N THR A 56 12.05 -11.98 -1.92
CA THR A 56 13.51 -12.13 -1.80
C THR A 56 13.97 -12.27 -0.35
N ASP A 57 13.10 -11.99 0.63
CA ASP A 57 13.41 -12.19 2.04
C ASP A 57 13.41 -13.68 2.35
N SER A 58 14.54 -14.20 2.82
CA SER A 58 14.72 -15.60 3.24
C SER A 58 14.10 -15.90 4.61
N ILE A 59 13.49 -14.92 5.26
CA ILE A 59 12.82 -15.05 6.54
C ILE A 59 11.35 -14.73 6.36
N ASP A 60 10.57 -15.81 6.44
CA ASP A 60 9.17 -15.86 6.86
C ASP A 60 8.10 -15.74 5.75
N ASP A 61 7.65 -16.92 5.31
CA ASP A 61 6.44 -17.19 4.52
C ASP A 61 5.13 -16.72 5.22
N SER A 62 5.21 -16.08 6.39
CA SER A 62 4.05 -15.58 7.15
C SER A 62 3.95 -14.05 7.35
N VAL A 63 4.90 -13.23 6.88
CA VAL A 63 4.88 -11.74 7.08
C VAL A 63 4.46 -10.94 5.85
N GLY A 64 3.93 -11.58 4.81
CA GLY A 64 3.56 -10.92 3.54
C GLY A 64 2.10 -10.48 3.43
N LEU A 65 1.28 -10.57 4.48
CA LEU A 65 -0.16 -10.29 4.40
C LEU A 65 -0.45 -8.78 4.45
N ILE A 66 -0.11 -8.07 3.37
CA ILE A 66 -0.78 -6.81 3.04
C ILE A 66 -2.15 -7.20 2.46
N ASN A 67 -3.10 -7.50 3.36
CA ASN A 67 -4.50 -7.70 3.01
C ASN A 67 -5.23 -6.38 3.25
N ILE A 68 -5.55 -5.67 2.17
CA ILE A 68 -6.11 -4.31 2.21
C ILE A 68 -7.65 -4.41 2.24
N TYR A 69 -8.25 -4.71 3.40
CA TYR A 69 -9.71 -4.78 3.57
C TYR A 69 -10.20 -4.12 4.88
N PRO A 70 -11.28 -3.30 4.86
CA PRO A 70 -11.79 -2.57 6.03
C PRO A 70 -12.82 -3.37 6.85
N VAL A 71 -12.91 -3.10 8.17
CA VAL A 71 -14.18 -3.17 8.93
C VAL A 71 -14.61 -1.75 9.26
N LYS A 72 -15.92 -1.48 9.14
CA LYS A 72 -16.58 -0.45 9.94
C LYS A 72 -16.14 -0.58 11.41
N VAL A 73 -15.65 0.51 12.00
CA VAL A 73 -15.44 0.57 13.45
C VAL A 73 -16.82 0.54 14.14
N GLU A 74 -17.31 -0.66 14.46
CA GLU A 74 -18.31 -0.80 15.51
C GLU A 74 -17.57 -0.88 16.85
N LYS A 75 -17.74 0.17 17.66
CA LYS A 75 -17.24 0.25 19.03
C LYS A 75 -17.72 -0.98 19.82
N GLN A 76 -16.80 -1.86 20.19
CA GLN A 76 -17.02 -2.75 21.33
C GLN A 76 -15.88 -2.64 22.33
N SER A 77 -16.17 -1.87 23.38
CA SER A 77 -15.52 -1.96 24.67
C SER A 77 -15.79 -3.34 25.30
N ARG A 78 -14.72 -4.07 25.65
CA ARG A 78 -14.48 -4.87 26.86
C ARG A 78 -13.88 -6.26 26.61
N SER A 79 -12.78 -6.49 27.33
CA SER A 79 -12.28 -7.73 27.95
C SER A 79 -12.59 -9.05 27.26
N ILE A 80 -11.59 -9.66 26.63
CA ILE A 80 -11.66 -11.03 26.12
C ILE A 80 -11.48 -12.00 27.29
N SER A 81 -12.60 -12.57 27.74
CA SER A 81 -12.64 -13.93 28.29
C SER A 81 -13.11 -14.86 27.17
N ASP A 82 -12.35 -15.93 26.94
CA ASP A 82 -12.53 -16.89 25.84
C ASP A 82 -13.99 -17.34 25.64
N ARG A 83 -14.52 -17.10 24.43
CA ARG A 83 -15.69 -17.79 23.89
C ARG A 83 -15.30 -18.50 22.58
N PRO A 84 -15.45 -19.83 22.49
CA PRO A 84 -15.13 -20.57 21.27
C PRO A 84 -16.25 -20.35 20.24
N GLY A 85 -15.93 -19.83 19.06
CA GLY A 85 -16.88 -19.69 17.96
C GLY A 85 -16.65 -18.55 16.96
N LEU A 86 -15.66 -17.68 17.17
CA LEU A 86 -15.32 -16.61 16.24
C LEU A 86 -14.16 -17.04 15.34
N GLY A 87 -14.39 -17.14 14.03
CA GLY A 87 -13.33 -17.44 13.07
C GLY A 87 -12.20 -16.42 13.20
N THR A 88 -11.00 -16.90 13.50
CA THR A 88 -9.81 -16.07 13.73
C THR A 88 -9.35 -15.47 12.41
N THR A 89 -9.44 -14.14 12.28
CA THR A 89 -8.86 -13.38 11.17
C THR A 89 -7.41 -13.05 11.51
N ASN A 90 -6.50 -13.16 10.55
CA ASN A 90 -5.11 -12.73 10.75
C ASN A 90 -5.08 -11.19 10.83
N PRO A 91 -4.58 -10.60 11.94
CA PRO A 91 -4.43 -9.15 12.06
C PRO A 91 -3.41 -8.63 11.05
N VAL A 92 -3.69 -7.47 10.46
CA VAL A 92 -2.78 -6.78 9.53
C VAL A 92 -2.13 -5.60 10.25
N SER A 93 -0.80 -5.64 10.40
CA SER A 93 0.00 -4.56 11.00
C SER A 93 0.64 -3.63 9.96
N ASP A 94 0.71 -4.08 8.71
CA ASP A 94 1.42 -3.40 7.62
C ASP A 94 0.38 -2.65 6.78
N ILE A 95 0.40 -1.33 6.90
CA ILE A 95 -0.62 -0.46 6.33
C ILE A 95 -0.05 0.23 5.09
N LEU A 96 -0.72 0.06 3.96
CA LEU A 96 -0.40 0.75 2.72
C LEU A 96 -0.56 2.27 2.90
N VAL A 97 0.47 3.02 2.53
CA VAL A 97 0.45 4.49 2.57
C VAL A 97 -0.20 5.01 1.29
N THR A 98 -1.24 5.83 1.45
CA THR A 98 -2.05 6.35 0.34
C THR A 98 -1.67 7.77 -0.05
N ASP A 99 -1.29 8.59 0.94
CA ASP A 99 -0.68 9.90 0.74
C ASP A 99 0.66 9.96 1.49
N PRO A 100 1.80 9.94 0.78
CA PRO A 100 3.11 9.97 1.40
C PRO A 100 3.47 11.31 2.05
N ASN A 101 2.75 12.40 1.76
CA ASN A 101 3.12 13.75 2.21
C ASN A 101 2.68 14.07 3.64
N ILE A 102 1.69 13.33 4.15
CA ILE A 102 1.03 13.62 5.43
C ILE A 102 1.52 12.73 6.58
N ILE A 103 2.37 11.75 6.30
CA ILE A 103 2.89 10.82 7.32
C ILE A 103 4.39 10.99 7.58
N TYR A 104 4.79 10.67 8.81
CA TYR A 104 6.19 10.61 9.22
C TYR A 104 6.33 9.77 10.50
N VAL A 105 7.51 9.21 10.76
CA VAL A 105 7.77 8.43 11.98
C VAL A 105 7.63 9.33 13.20
N GLY A 106 6.88 8.88 14.21
CA GLY A 106 6.52 9.66 15.39
C GLY A 106 5.33 10.61 15.21
N ALA A 107 4.66 10.63 14.05
CA ALA A 107 3.33 11.22 13.94
C ALA A 107 2.31 10.37 14.71
N ALA A 108 1.35 11.00 15.39
CA ALA A 108 0.28 10.30 16.09
C ALA A 108 -1.09 10.71 15.54
N PHE A 109 -2.00 9.73 15.45
CA PHE A 109 -3.34 9.92 14.93
C PHE A 109 -4.35 9.27 15.87
N PRO A 110 -5.62 9.72 15.88
CA PRO A 110 -6.70 8.95 16.47
C PRO A 110 -6.75 7.55 15.87
N GLU A 111 -7.10 6.54 16.66
CA GLU A 111 -7.22 5.15 16.20
C GLU A 111 -8.10 5.03 14.95
N SER A 112 -9.19 5.81 14.88
CA SER A 112 -10.14 5.80 13.78
C SER A 112 -9.59 6.33 12.45
N GLU A 113 -8.50 7.11 12.49
CA GLU A 113 -7.88 7.72 11.31
C GLU A 113 -6.63 6.94 10.84
N PHE A 114 -6.08 6.07 11.69
CA PHE A 114 -4.85 5.34 11.40
C PHE A 114 -5.09 4.28 10.32
N GLY A 115 -4.49 4.49 9.14
CA GLY A 115 -4.67 3.64 7.96
C GLY A 115 -5.94 3.88 7.14
N GLY A 116 -6.81 4.80 7.57
CA GLY A 116 -8.01 5.23 6.84
C GLY A 116 -7.89 6.56 6.08
N GLY A 117 -6.71 7.19 6.12
CA GLY A 117 -6.45 8.47 5.45
C GLY A 117 -5.59 9.45 6.24
N PHE A 118 -5.30 9.18 7.51
CA PHE A 118 -4.41 10.02 8.36
C PHE A 118 -4.87 11.50 8.44
N GLY A 119 -6.19 11.74 8.45
CA GLY A 119 -6.75 13.08 8.20
C GLY A 119 -6.56 14.11 9.32
N LYS A 120 -6.31 13.68 10.56
CA LYS A 120 -6.14 14.57 11.72
C LYS A 120 -4.99 14.12 12.60
N GLU A 121 -3.82 14.74 12.45
CA GLU A 121 -2.69 14.51 13.34
C GLU A 121 -2.99 15.04 14.76
N ILE A 122 -2.61 14.28 15.78
CA ILE A 122 -2.57 14.70 17.18
C ILE A 122 -1.25 15.45 17.42
N LEU A 123 -1.35 16.76 17.64
CA LEU A 123 -0.21 17.68 17.76
C LEU A 123 0.21 17.98 19.22
N TYR A 124 -0.14 17.11 20.17
CA TYR A 124 0.40 17.22 21.53
C TYR A 124 1.93 17.12 21.52
N GLU A 125 2.59 17.81 22.45
CA GLU A 125 4.04 17.75 22.55
C GLU A 125 4.50 16.33 22.89
N ARG A 126 5.42 15.81 22.08
CA ARG A 126 6.04 14.49 22.22
C ARG A 126 7.36 14.58 22.95
N ASN A 127 7.74 13.50 23.62
CA ASN A 127 9.11 13.31 24.08
C ASN A 127 10.05 13.14 22.87
N PRO A 128 11.36 13.38 23.03
CA PRO A 128 12.34 13.05 22.00
C PRO A 128 12.23 11.59 21.57
N ILE A 129 12.50 11.32 20.30
CA ILE A 129 12.43 9.96 19.72
C ILE A 129 13.77 9.59 19.11
N ASP A 130 14.32 8.46 19.54
CA ASP A 130 15.46 7.81 18.90
C ASP A 130 14.97 7.09 17.64
N ILE A 131 15.68 7.28 16.53
CA ILE A 131 15.25 6.85 15.20
C ILE A 131 16.42 6.30 14.40
N ALA A 132 16.18 5.23 13.66
CA ALA A 132 17.19 4.56 12.86
C ALA A 132 16.65 4.03 11.53
N THR A 133 17.54 3.87 10.55
CA THR A 133 17.25 3.27 9.24
C THR A 133 17.58 1.78 9.20
N SER A 134 16.95 1.00 8.31
CA SER A 134 17.17 -0.46 8.21
C SER A 134 18.35 -0.91 7.35
N PHE A 135 19.10 -0.01 6.68
CA PHE A 135 20.28 -0.44 5.93
C PHE A 135 21.39 -0.96 6.86
N PRO A 136 22.27 -1.89 6.40
CA PRO A 136 23.16 -2.66 7.28
C PRO A 136 24.05 -1.84 8.21
N ASP A 137 24.57 -0.72 7.70
CA ASP A 137 25.30 0.28 8.49
C ASP A 137 24.33 1.41 8.84
N SER A 138 23.47 1.23 9.84
CA SER A 138 22.31 2.10 10.07
C SER A 138 22.68 3.56 10.38
N TYR A 139 21.97 4.51 9.76
CA TYR A 139 22.01 5.90 10.19
C TYR A 139 21.07 6.08 11.38
N ILE A 140 21.60 6.63 12.46
CA ILE A 140 20.91 6.79 13.74
C ILE A 140 20.84 8.28 14.07
N GLY A 141 19.71 8.72 14.62
CA GLY A 141 19.55 10.08 15.10
C GLY A 141 18.49 10.18 16.19
N GLU A 142 18.27 11.41 16.64
CA GLU A 142 17.25 11.75 17.62
C GLU A 142 16.42 12.92 17.07
N ILE A 143 15.09 12.81 17.13
CA ILE A 143 14.20 13.93 16.81
C ILE A 143 13.71 14.54 18.13
N THR A 144 14.25 15.71 18.46
CA THR A 144 13.91 16.44 19.69
C THR A 144 12.76 17.44 19.52
N ARG A 145 12.36 17.70 18.27
CA ARG A 145 11.27 18.65 17.98
C ARG A 145 9.94 18.04 18.44
N PRO A 146 9.19 18.71 19.35
CA PRO A 146 8.08 18.07 20.06
C PRO A 146 6.83 17.86 19.21
N THR A 147 6.67 18.59 18.10
CA THR A 147 5.47 18.56 17.25
C THR A 147 5.80 18.74 15.76
N GLY A 148 4.92 18.22 14.90
CA GLY A 148 5.00 18.37 13.44
C GLY A 148 6.15 17.60 12.78
N SER A 149 6.16 17.60 11.44
CA SER A 149 7.02 16.74 10.62
C SER A 149 8.45 17.25 10.42
N ILE A 150 8.79 18.48 10.84
CA ILE A 150 10.04 19.13 10.41
C ILE A 150 11.28 18.40 10.94
N GLY A 151 11.24 17.92 12.19
CA GLY A 151 12.36 17.16 12.75
C GLY A 151 12.68 15.91 11.92
N TYR A 152 11.63 15.15 11.58
CA TYR A 152 11.74 14.00 10.69
C TYR A 152 12.25 14.36 9.29
N LYS A 153 11.76 15.45 8.69
CA LYS A 153 12.21 15.92 7.37
C LYS A 153 13.70 16.30 7.36
N LEU A 154 14.20 16.87 8.45
CA LEU A 154 15.63 17.16 8.61
C LEU A 154 16.44 15.87 8.76
N PHE A 155 16.00 14.94 9.61
CA PHE A 155 16.61 13.61 9.73
C PHE A 155 16.70 12.91 8.36
N MET A 156 15.61 12.86 7.60
CA MET A 156 15.60 12.25 6.26
C MET A 156 16.56 12.95 5.30
N LYS A 157 16.66 14.28 5.35
CA LYS A 157 17.61 15.05 4.53
C LYS A 157 19.07 14.70 4.85
N GLU A 158 19.36 14.36 6.10
CA GLU A 158 20.70 13.92 6.54
C GLU A 158 20.97 12.48 6.11
N VAL A 159 20.03 11.55 6.35
CA VAL A 159 20.07 10.15 5.88
C VAL A 159 20.41 10.08 4.39
N LEU A 160 19.68 10.81 3.54
CA LEU A 160 19.86 10.73 2.09
C LEU A 160 21.23 11.26 1.61
N ARG A 161 21.92 12.05 2.44
CA ARG A 161 23.25 12.61 2.15
C ARG A 161 24.39 11.86 2.82
N SER A 162 24.05 10.97 3.74
CA SER A 162 24.98 10.25 4.59
C SER A 162 25.88 9.29 3.80
N GLN A 163 27.02 8.91 4.38
CA GLN A 163 27.93 7.97 3.72
C GLN A 163 27.38 6.54 3.78
N GLU A 164 26.68 6.23 4.86
CA GLU A 164 25.97 4.99 5.12
C GLU A 164 24.97 4.69 3.99
N TYR A 165 24.12 5.66 3.63
CA TYR A 165 23.17 5.48 2.53
C TYR A 165 23.87 5.39 1.16
N LYS A 166 24.94 6.17 0.94
CA LYS A 166 25.74 6.06 -0.30
C LYS A 166 26.36 4.67 -0.46
N ASN A 167 26.94 4.12 0.62
CA ASN A 167 27.53 2.78 0.65
C ASN A 167 26.47 1.70 0.45
N TYR A 168 25.30 1.89 1.02
CA TYR A 168 24.17 1.01 0.81
C TYR A 168 23.78 0.94 -0.69
N LEU A 169 23.68 2.08 -1.37
CA LEU A 169 23.34 2.14 -2.79
C LEU A 169 24.37 1.49 -3.73
N THR A 170 25.68 1.55 -3.42
CA THR A 170 26.71 0.95 -4.29
C THR A 170 26.62 -0.57 -4.38
N SER A 171 26.07 -1.22 -3.37
CA SER A 171 25.81 -2.67 -3.37
C SER A 171 24.62 -3.08 -4.25
N LYS A 172 23.88 -2.12 -4.84
CA LYS A 172 22.56 -2.33 -5.45
C LYS A 172 21.56 -3.03 -4.51
N ALA A 173 21.81 -2.95 -3.20
CA ALA A 173 20.93 -3.53 -2.20
C ALA A 173 19.60 -2.78 -2.17
N ARG A 174 18.56 -3.55 -1.90
CA ARG A 174 17.21 -3.15 -1.51
C ARG A 174 16.86 -4.03 -0.32
N GLU A 175 16.06 -3.55 0.64
CA GLU A 175 15.66 -4.35 1.80
C GLU A 175 14.96 -5.63 1.33
N SER A 176 13.96 -5.50 0.46
CA SER A 176 13.27 -6.67 -0.08
C SER A 176 12.49 -6.41 -1.37
N MET A 177 12.09 -7.48 -2.04
CA MET A 177 11.10 -7.42 -3.11
C MET A 177 10.13 -8.60 -3.03
N SER A 178 8.85 -8.31 -3.13
CA SER A 178 7.78 -9.31 -3.04
C SER A 178 6.76 -9.16 -4.16
N PHE A 179 6.31 -10.29 -4.69
CA PHE A 179 5.21 -10.36 -5.65
C PHE A 179 4.10 -11.22 -5.09
N SER A 180 2.89 -10.71 -5.11
CA SER A 180 1.67 -11.40 -4.69
C SER A 180 0.66 -11.39 -5.81
N CYS A 181 -0.14 -12.46 -5.97
CA CYS A 181 -1.22 -12.48 -6.94
C CYS A 181 -2.41 -13.36 -6.56
N THR A 182 -3.52 -13.10 -7.22
CA THR A 182 -4.80 -13.79 -7.06
C THR A 182 -5.61 -13.69 -8.36
N GLU A 183 -6.56 -14.59 -8.56
CA GLU A 183 -7.54 -14.49 -9.65
C GLU A 183 -8.71 -13.59 -9.24
N PHE A 184 -9.24 -12.79 -10.17
CA PHE A 184 -10.45 -11.98 -9.94
C PHE A 184 -11.53 -12.26 -11.00
N TYR A 185 -12.80 -12.14 -10.63
CA TYR A 185 -13.92 -12.49 -11.54
C TYR A 185 -14.70 -11.27 -12.01
N SER A 186 -14.68 -10.19 -11.24
CA SER A 186 -15.31 -8.91 -11.57
C SER A 186 -14.39 -7.73 -11.28
N TYR A 187 -14.61 -6.58 -11.91
CA TYR A 187 -13.85 -5.35 -11.57
C TYR A 187 -14.07 -4.91 -10.11
N SER A 188 -15.24 -5.23 -9.52
CA SER A 188 -15.48 -5.00 -8.10
C SER A 188 -14.54 -5.78 -7.18
N ASP A 189 -14.00 -6.92 -7.63
CA ASP A 189 -13.01 -7.68 -6.87
C ASP A 189 -11.68 -6.89 -6.74
N ILE A 190 -11.35 -6.04 -7.73
CA ILE A 190 -10.20 -5.14 -7.67
C ILE A 190 -10.45 -4.07 -6.61
N GLU A 191 -11.63 -3.44 -6.61
CA GLU A 191 -11.97 -2.40 -5.62
C GLU A 191 -11.94 -2.95 -4.20
N LYS A 192 -12.50 -4.16 -4.02
CA LYS A 192 -12.42 -4.91 -2.78
C LYS A 192 -10.96 -5.08 -2.35
N ALA A 193 -10.06 -5.42 -3.27
CA ALA A 193 -8.64 -5.64 -2.99
C ALA A 193 -7.90 -4.39 -2.47
N PHE A 194 -8.51 -3.21 -2.60
CA PHE A 194 -7.96 -1.94 -2.11
C PHE A 194 -8.97 -1.19 -1.23
N ALA A 195 -9.82 -1.89 -0.48
CA ALA A 195 -10.95 -1.25 0.16
C ALA A 195 -10.58 -0.29 1.31
N THR A 196 -9.35 -0.34 1.86
CA THR A 196 -8.83 0.71 2.78
C THR A 196 -8.23 1.92 2.03
N ASN A 197 -8.17 1.86 0.71
CA ASN A 197 -7.79 2.93 -0.20
C ASN A 197 -8.76 2.95 -1.39
N SER A 198 -10.04 3.21 -1.09
CA SER A 198 -11.12 3.14 -2.07
C SER A 198 -10.87 4.02 -3.29
N GLY A 199 -10.22 5.17 -3.12
CA GLY A 199 -9.80 6.04 -4.23
C GLY A 199 -8.88 5.31 -5.22
N LEU A 200 -7.80 4.68 -4.72
CA LEU A 200 -6.89 3.88 -5.55
C LEU A 200 -7.61 2.69 -6.19
N GLY A 201 -8.42 1.97 -5.40
CA GLY A 201 -9.19 0.82 -5.87
C GLY A 201 -10.11 1.17 -7.04
N SER A 202 -10.89 2.24 -6.90
CA SER A 202 -11.81 2.72 -7.94
C SER A 202 -11.08 3.21 -9.18
N ILE A 203 -9.99 3.98 -9.03
CA ILE A 203 -9.18 4.45 -10.18
C ILE A 203 -8.60 3.27 -10.94
N PHE A 204 -7.99 2.32 -10.22
CA PHE A 204 -7.37 1.16 -10.84
C PHE A 204 -8.41 0.27 -11.52
N SER A 205 -9.50 -0.08 -10.83
CA SER A 205 -10.65 -0.84 -11.37
C SER A 205 -11.20 -0.22 -12.65
N ALA A 206 -11.49 1.08 -12.64
CA ALA A 206 -11.99 1.81 -13.81
C ALA A 206 -11.00 1.75 -14.98
N LYS A 207 -9.70 1.80 -14.69
CA LYS A 207 -8.68 1.66 -15.72
C LYS A 207 -8.63 0.26 -16.33
N VAL A 208 -8.67 -0.79 -15.50
CA VAL A 208 -8.70 -2.17 -16.00
C VAL A 208 -9.92 -2.36 -16.90
N LYS A 209 -11.09 -1.87 -16.47
CA LYS A 209 -12.32 -1.93 -17.25
C LYS A 209 -12.21 -1.21 -18.60
N SER A 210 -11.66 0.00 -18.63
CA SER A 210 -11.51 0.78 -19.88
C SER A 210 -10.46 0.19 -20.85
N ASN A 211 -9.45 -0.50 -20.33
CA ASN A 211 -8.43 -1.18 -21.12
C ASN A 211 -8.85 -2.56 -21.62
N SER A 212 -9.95 -3.12 -21.09
CA SER A 212 -10.42 -4.43 -21.49
C SER A 212 -10.80 -4.42 -22.98
N LYS A 213 -10.09 -5.21 -23.77
CA LYS A 213 -10.27 -5.31 -25.23
C LYS A 213 -10.65 -6.72 -25.69
N LYS A 214 -10.69 -7.69 -24.77
CA LYS A 214 -10.85 -9.11 -25.08
C LYS A 214 -12.28 -9.57 -24.81
N THR A 215 -12.83 -10.31 -25.76
CA THR A 215 -14.15 -10.93 -25.63
C THR A 215 -14.08 -12.36 -25.08
N ASN A 216 -12.94 -13.05 -25.22
CA ASN A 216 -12.76 -14.46 -24.85
C ASN A 216 -11.82 -14.63 -23.63
N ILE A 217 -12.06 -13.86 -22.57
CA ILE A 217 -11.22 -13.90 -21.36
C ILE A 217 -11.44 -15.24 -20.64
N LYS A 218 -10.38 -16.06 -20.54
CA LYS A 218 -10.36 -17.31 -19.76
C LYS A 218 -9.91 -17.11 -18.32
N SER A 219 -9.06 -16.12 -18.06
CA SER A 219 -8.59 -15.81 -16.71
C SER A 219 -8.32 -14.33 -16.53
N ARG A 220 -8.43 -13.87 -15.28
CA ARG A 220 -8.02 -12.53 -14.88
C ARG A 220 -7.16 -12.57 -13.62
N LEU A 221 -5.93 -12.10 -13.71
CA LEU A 221 -4.97 -12.08 -12.60
C LEU A 221 -4.86 -10.65 -12.06
N LEU A 222 -5.02 -10.49 -10.75
CA LEU A 222 -4.64 -9.30 -10.01
C LEU A 222 -3.32 -9.59 -9.29
N GLY A 223 -2.39 -8.66 -9.36
CA GLY A 223 -1.06 -8.79 -8.75
C GLY A 223 -0.58 -7.50 -8.11
N GLN A 224 0.34 -7.65 -7.16
CA GLN A 224 1.04 -6.56 -6.50
C GLN A 224 2.52 -6.90 -6.46
N LEU A 225 3.37 -5.96 -6.85
CA LEU A 225 4.81 -6.06 -6.69
C LEU A 225 5.29 -4.89 -5.82
N ILE A 226 5.96 -5.21 -4.73
CA ILE A 226 6.50 -4.26 -3.77
C ILE A 226 8.02 -4.40 -3.78
N SER A 227 8.71 -3.30 -4.06
CA SER A 227 10.15 -3.17 -3.88
C SER A 227 10.37 -2.28 -2.68
N LYS A 228 10.93 -2.81 -1.60
CA LYS A 228 11.26 -2.05 -0.40
C LYS A 228 12.74 -1.65 -0.47
N ASN A 229 13.01 -0.35 -0.38
CA ASN A 229 14.38 0.18 -0.32
C ASN A 229 14.94 0.03 1.09
N PHE A 230 14.39 0.78 2.03
CA PHE A 230 14.74 0.74 3.45
C PHE A 230 13.53 1.14 4.27
N SER A 231 13.63 0.99 5.58
CA SER A 231 12.64 1.43 6.55
C SER A 231 13.28 2.39 7.54
N VAL A 232 12.49 3.31 8.07
CA VAL A 232 12.86 4.18 9.18
C VAL A 232 11.98 3.82 10.36
N THR A 233 12.58 3.56 11.50
CA THR A 233 11.90 3.06 12.70
C THR A 233 12.35 3.85 13.91
N MET A 234 11.40 4.20 14.79
CA MET A 234 11.72 4.74 16.11
C MET A 234 11.70 3.65 17.19
N ASP A 235 12.51 3.86 18.22
CA ASP A 235 12.48 3.05 19.42
C ASP A 235 11.19 3.30 20.22
N LEU A 236 10.85 2.33 21.09
CA LEU A 236 9.71 2.49 21.97
C LEU A 236 10.02 3.54 23.05
N PRO A 237 9.19 4.57 23.22
CA PRO A 237 9.47 5.63 24.18
C PRO A 237 9.37 5.08 25.60
N SER A 238 10.45 5.20 26.38
CA SER A 238 10.52 4.64 27.74
C SER A 238 9.72 5.46 28.77
N SER A 239 9.52 6.75 28.52
CA SER A 239 8.93 7.72 29.48
C SER A 239 7.50 8.15 29.11
N GLY A 240 6.82 7.41 28.23
CA GLY A 240 5.57 7.83 27.59
C GLY A 240 5.84 8.52 26.25
N PHE A 241 4.87 8.47 25.34
CA PHE A 241 5.04 9.03 23.99
C PHE A 241 4.87 10.54 24.01
N PHE A 242 3.81 11.04 24.65
CA PHE A 242 3.60 12.46 24.88
C PHE A 242 4.31 12.94 26.16
N LYS A 243 4.70 14.23 26.19
CA LYS A 243 5.29 14.86 27.39
C LYS A 243 4.32 14.86 28.56
N ASP A 244 3.06 15.21 28.30
CA ASP A 244 1.98 14.98 29.24
C ASP A 244 1.42 13.57 29.04
N ARG A 245 1.78 12.69 29.97
CA ARG A 245 1.40 11.28 29.97
C ARG A 245 -0.11 11.06 29.95
N ASN A 246 -0.92 12.01 30.39
CA ASN A 246 -2.38 11.88 30.30
C ASN A 246 -2.87 11.79 28.85
N ASN A 247 -2.15 12.40 27.91
CA ASN A 247 -2.49 12.35 26.49
C ASN A 247 -2.28 10.95 25.88
N ASP A 248 -1.38 10.13 26.44
CA ASP A 248 -1.18 8.75 26.00
C ASP A 248 -2.45 7.91 26.18
N TYR A 249 -3.31 8.29 27.14
CA TYR A 249 -4.57 7.63 27.51
C TYR A 249 -5.82 8.40 27.05
N SER A 250 -5.67 9.36 26.14
CA SER A 250 -6.81 10.15 25.66
C SER A 250 -7.91 9.26 25.03
N SER A 251 -9.14 9.77 25.01
CA SER A 251 -10.30 9.02 24.47
C SER A 251 -10.22 8.74 22.97
N GLU A 252 -9.32 9.40 22.24
CA GLU A 252 -9.03 9.14 20.82
C GLU A 252 -8.15 7.89 20.63
N ASN A 253 -7.68 7.25 21.71
CA ASN A 253 -6.81 6.07 21.76
C ASN A 253 -5.63 6.17 20.78
N PRO A 254 -4.71 7.14 20.96
CA PRO A 254 -3.76 7.52 19.93
C PRO A 254 -2.85 6.39 19.48
N VAL A 255 -2.58 6.36 18.18
CA VAL A 255 -1.65 5.44 17.53
C VAL A 255 -0.55 6.27 16.87
N PHE A 256 0.70 5.99 17.22
CA PHE A 256 1.85 6.63 16.59
C PHE A 256 2.47 5.76 15.50
N ILE A 257 3.01 6.40 14.46
CA ILE A 257 3.76 5.73 13.41
C ILE A 257 5.12 5.32 13.97
N ARG A 258 5.27 4.03 14.25
CA ARG A 258 6.50 3.40 14.74
C ARG A 258 7.54 3.24 13.62
N SER A 259 7.08 2.89 12.42
CA SER A 259 7.95 2.59 11.29
C SER A 259 7.30 2.99 9.97
N ILE A 260 8.12 3.45 9.03
CA ILE A 260 7.75 3.68 7.63
C ILE A 260 8.76 2.96 6.74
N SER A 261 8.28 2.13 5.83
CA SER A 261 9.08 1.58 4.74
C SER A 261 8.98 2.46 3.50
N TYR A 262 10.14 2.78 2.94
CA TYR A 262 10.32 3.53 1.70
C TYR A 262 10.56 2.56 0.54
N GLY A 263 9.93 2.81 -0.59
CA GLY A 263 10.04 1.93 -1.74
C GLY A 263 9.13 2.30 -2.89
N LYS A 264 8.76 1.28 -3.67
CA LYS A 264 7.91 1.38 -4.86
C LYS A 264 6.88 0.26 -4.85
N ILE A 265 5.68 0.59 -5.28
CA ILE A 265 4.58 -0.37 -5.44
C ILE A 265 4.11 -0.32 -6.88
N ALA A 266 3.70 -1.46 -7.38
CA ALA A 266 2.95 -1.53 -8.61
C ALA A 266 1.86 -2.57 -8.52
N LEU A 267 0.70 -2.19 -9.04
CA LEU A 267 -0.49 -3.00 -9.11
C LEU A 267 -0.64 -3.45 -10.56
N LEU A 268 -0.94 -4.72 -10.76
CA LEU A 268 -1.05 -5.34 -12.07
C LEU A 268 -2.40 -6.02 -12.22
N ALA A 269 -3.05 -5.84 -13.34
CA ALA A 269 -4.20 -6.62 -13.75
C ALA A 269 -3.95 -7.19 -15.15
N ILE A 270 -4.15 -8.49 -15.31
CA ILE A 270 -3.91 -9.20 -16.57
C ILE A 270 -5.18 -9.95 -16.95
N GLU A 271 -5.74 -9.63 -18.12
CA GLU A 271 -6.84 -10.38 -18.72
C GLU A 271 -6.31 -11.22 -19.90
N SER A 272 -6.58 -12.53 -19.90
CA SER A 272 -5.95 -13.46 -20.85
C SER A 272 -6.88 -14.52 -21.41
N GLU A 273 -6.56 -15.01 -22.61
CA GLU A 273 -7.18 -16.19 -23.24
C GLU A 273 -6.51 -17.51 -22.80
N TYR A 274 -5.46 -17.43 -21.97
CA TYR A 274 -4.81 -18.55 -21.32
C TYR A 274 -5.40 -18.78 -19.92
N SER A 275 -5.16 -19.97 -19.36
CA SER A 275 -5.60 -20.28 -17.99
C SER A 275 -4.86 -19.44 -16.96
N PHE A 276 -5.46 -19.25 -15.78
CA PHE A 276 -4.84 -18.50 -14.68
C PHE A 276 -3.45 -19.04 -14.33
N GLU A 277 -3.31 -20.38 -14.29
CA GLU A 277 -2.04 -21.02 -13.94
C GLU A 277 -0.94 -20.77 -14.99
N GLU A 278 -1.30 -20.74 -16.28
CA GLU A 278 -0.36 -20.40 -17.37
C GLU A 278 0.10 -18.94 -17.27
N VAL A 279 -0.85 -18.01 -17.04
CA VAL A 279 -0.54 -16.58 -16.90
C VAL A 279 0.32 -16.33 -15.66
N LYS A 280 -0.04 -16.93 -14.52
CA LYS A 280 0.69 -16.84 -13.25
C LYS A 280 2.14 -17.29 -13.44
N LYS A 281 2.36 -18.46 -14.03
CA LYS A 281 3.70 -19.01 -14.28
C LYS A 281 4.53 -18.14 -15.22
N ALA A 282 3.93 -17.66 -16.31
CA ALA A 282 4.63 -16.78 -17.25
C ALA A 282 5.03 -15.45 -16.58
N LEU A 283 4.14 -14.84 -15.80
CA LEU A 283 4.40 -13.61 -15.07
C LEU A 283 5.49 -13.82 -14.01
N GLU A 284 5.40 -14.90 -13.22
CA GLU A 284 6.39 -15.27 -12.21
C GLU A 284 7.79 -15.45 -12.83
N ALA A 285 7.88 -16.18 -13.95
CA ALA A 285 9.13 -16.37 -14.68
C ALA A 285 9.71 -15.04 -15.17
N GLY A 286 8.87 -14.16 -15.73
CA GLY A 286 9.25 -12.81 -16.13
C GLY A 286 9.78 -11.97 -14.96
N ILE A 287 9.10 -12.00 -13.82
CA ILE A 287 9.51 -11.29 -12.60
C ILE A 287 10.86 -11.81 -12.07
N LYS A 288 11.00 -13.14 -11.93
CA LYS A 288 12.24 -13.77 -11.44
C LYS A 288 13.43 -13.46 -12.34
N PHE A 289 13.24 -13.62 -13.66
CA PHE A 289 14.29 -13.42 -14.65
C PHE A 289 14.66 -11.95 -14.84
N LYS A 290 13.69 -11.09 -15.12
CA LYS A 290 13.94 -9.69 -15.51
C LYS A 290 14.07 -8.72 -14.34
N ILE A 291 13.49 -9.03 -13.18
CA ILE A 291 13.37 -8.05 -12.07
C ILE A 291 14.15 -8.49 -10.82
N PHE A 292 13.96 -9.74 -10.37
CA PHE A 292 14.67 -10.27 -9.21
C PHE A 292 16.14 -10.56 -9.55
N SER A 293 16.46 -10.75 -10.85
CA SER A 293 17.77 -11.21 -11.31
C SER A 293 18.22 -12.51 -10.64
N ALA A 294 17.25 -13.33 -10.21
CA ALA A 294 17.47 -14.54 -9.40
C ALA A 294 17.84 -15.77 -10.25
N GLY A 295 18.12 -15.58 -11.55
CA GLY A 295 18.20 -16.68 -12.51
C GLY A 295 16.83 -17.31 -12.78
N GLY A 296 16.72 -18.06 -13.87
CA GLY A 296 15.48 -18.68 -14.32
C GLY A 296 15.43 -18.79 -15.84
N ASN A 297 14.52 -19.61 -16.37
CA ASN A 297 14.26 -19.66 -17.81
C ASN A 297 13.01 -18.83 -18.10
N TYR A 298 13.16 -17.78 -18.90
CA TYR A 298 12.04 -17.01 -19.42
C TYR A 298 11.86 -17.40 -20.89
N THR A 299 10.92 -18.31 -21.13
CA THR A 299 10.80 -19.01 -22.41
C THR A 299 10.04 -18.17 -23.44
N SER A 300 10.18 -18.52 -24.73
CA SER A 300 9.38 -17.89 -25.79
C SER A 300 7.87 -18.06 -25.58
N LYS A 301 7.44 -19.15 -24.91
CA LYS A 301 6.04 -19.38 -24.57
C LYS A 301 5.56 -18.42 -23.46
N ASP A 302 6.39 -18.15 -22.45
CA ASP A 302 6.06 -17.18 -21.40
C ASP A 302 5.91 -15.77 -22.01
N VAL A 303 6.81 -15.41 -22.92
CA VAL A 303 6.73 -14.16 -23.69
C VAL A 303 5.42 -14.09 -24.49
N GLU A 304 5.07 -15.16 -25.22
CA GLU A 304 3.86 -15.21 -26.03
C GLU A 304 2.59 -15.05 -25.17
N ILE A 305 2.48 -15.75 -24.05
CA ILE A 305 1.32 -15.68 -23.13
C ILE A 305 1.09 -14.24 -22.69
N LEU A 306 2.15 -13.56 -22.26
CA LEU A 306 2.04 -12.20 -21.75
C LEU A 306 1.82 -11.18 -22.86
N GLN A 307 2.44 -11.34 -24.04
CA GLN A 307 2.20 -10.48 -25.21
C GLN A 307 0.77 -10.60 -25.75
N LYS A 308 0.15 -11.78 -25.63
CA LYS A 308 -1.25 -12.01 -26.03
C LYS A 308 -2.25 -11.64 -24.94
N SER A 309 -1.80 -11.20 -23.78
CA SER A 309 -2.67 -10.77 -22.67
C SER A 309 -2.88 -9.25 -22.70
N THR A 310 -3.99 -8.79 -22.13
CA THR A 310 -4.22 -7.36 -21.86
C THR A 310 -3.70 -7.07 -20.46
N ILE A 311 -2.63 -6.28 -20.37
CA ILE A 311 -2.00 -5.93 -19.09
C ILE A 311 -2.29 -4.46 -18.78
N THR A 312 -2.77 -4.20 -17.57
CA THR A 312 -2.94 -2.86 -17.00
C THR A 312 -2.10 -2.76 -15.74
N ILE A 313 -1.38 -1.65 -15.59
CA ILE A 313 -0.47 -1.43 -14.47
C ILE A 313 -0.64 -0.03 -13.93
N TYR A 314 -0.49 0.08 -12.63
CA TYR A 314 -0.45 1.32 -11.88
C TYR A 314 0.77 1.32 -10.98
N VAL A 315 1.63 2.35 -11.07
CA VAL A 315 2.92 2.39 -10.37
C VAL A 315 3.02 3.60 -9.45
N ILE A 316 3.28 3.33 -8.17
CA ILE A 316 3.53 4.31 -7.12
C ILE A 316 5.04 4.37 -6.90
N SER A 317 5.69 5.42 -7.40
CA SER A 317 7.12 5.67 -7.18
C SER A 317 7.47 7.16 -7.27
N ASP A 318 8.68 7.51 -6.83
CA ASP A 318 9.23 8.86 -6.82
C ASP A 318 9.91 9.29 -8.14
N ASN A 319 10.12 8.35 -9.06
CA ASN A 319 10.79 8.57 -10.35
C ASN A 319 9.86 8.70 -11.54
N THR A 320 8.56 8.68 -11.29
CA THR A 320 7.57 9.12 -12.26
C THR A 320 7.50 10.64 -12.19
N GLU A 321 7.70 11.36 -13.30
CA GLU A 321 7.69 12.84 -13.37
C GLU A 321 6.32 13.44 -12.97
N GLY A 322 5.91 13.33 -11.70
CA GLY A 322 4.60 13.70 -11.18
C GLY A 322 3.49 12.67 -11.40
N ASP A 323 3.71 11.65 -12.23
CA ASP A 323 2.68 10.65 -12.54
C ASP A 323 2.77 9.41 -11.63
N ALA A 324 2.27 9.49 -10.40
CA ALA A 324 2.03 8.28 -9.58
C ALA A 324 0.99 7.31 -10.19
N ASN A 325 0.55 7.59 -11.43
CA ASN A 325 -0.50 6.93 -12.21
C ASN A 325 0.04 6.48 -13.58
N GLN A 326 1.30 6.05 -13.69
CA GLN A 326 1.83 5.63 -14.98
C GLN A 326 1.19 4.33 -15.46
N TYR A 327 0.54 4.42 -16.62
CA TYR A 327 -0.11 3.32 -17.30
C TYR A 327 0.84 2.67 -18.28
N PHE A 328 0.88 1.35 -18.25
CA PHE A 328 1.70 0.56 -19.14
C PHE A 328 0.85 -0.47 -19.87
N SER A 329 1.11 -0.61 -21.16
CA SER A 329 0.44 -1.53 -22.08
C SER A 329 1.35 -2.68 -22.53
N SER A 330 2.60 -2.72 -22.08
CA SER A 330 3.57 -3.75 -22.45
C SER A 330 4.40 -4.27 -21.26
N LEU A 331 4.96 -5.48 -21.42
CA LEU A 331 5.87 -6.10 -20.46
C LEU A 331 7.17 -5.31 -20.22
N ASP A 332 7.68 -4.63 -21.25
CA ASP A 332 8.95 -3.91 -21.17
C ASP A 332 8.80 -2.62 -20.37
N GLU A 333 7.61 -2.05 -20.37
CA GLU A 333 7.25 -0.95 -19.50
C GLU A 333 7.11 -1.38 -18.02
N ILE A 334 6.60 -2.60 -17.76
CA ILE A 334 6.66 -3.24 -16.42
C ILE A 334 8.11 -3.33 -16.00
N GLN A 335 8.95 -3.90 -16.87
CA GLN A 335 10.37 -4.03 -16.61
C GLN A 335 10.97 -2.66 -16.30
N ASN A 336 10.66 -1.60 -17.05
CA ASN A 336 11.16 -0.26 -16.80
C ASN A 336 10.69 0.31 -15.45
N ALA A 337 9.42 0.12 -15.09
CA ALA A 337 8.88 0.55 -13.80
C ALA A 337 9.58 -0.11 -12.60
N PHE A 338 10.07 -1.34 -12.76
CA PHE A 338 10.76 -2.07 -11.68
C PHE A 338 12.28 -2.14 -11.81
N LYS A 339 12.84 -1.76 -12.96
CA LYS A 339 14.30 -1.65 -13.20
C LYS A 339 14.89 -0.41 -12.53
N VAL A 340 14.08 0.36 -11.81
CA VAL A 340 14.50 1.63 -11.22
C VAL A 340 15.35 1.38 -9.96
N SER A 341 16.66 1.49 -10.10
CA SER A 341 17.60 1.58 -8.99
C SER A 341 17.26 2.78 -8.09
N TYR A 342 17.31 2.58 -6.78
CA TYR A 342 17.20 3.69 -5.83
C TYR A 342 18.41 4.62 -5.93
N SER A 343 18.20 5.89 -5.58
CA SER A 343 19.27 6.88 -5.53
C SER A 343 19.07 7.87 -4.38
N GLN A 344 19.98 8.82 -4.22
CA GLN A 344 19.84 9.92 -3.25
C GLN A 344 18.69 10.88 -3.58
N TYR A 345 18.37 11.00 -4.86
CA TYR A 345 17.26 11.82 -5.35
C TYR A 345 15.97 11.00 -5.52
N ALA A 346 16.09 9.67 -5.40
CA ALA A 346 15.03 8.72 -5.64
C ALA A 346 15.06 7.55 -4.64
N PRO A 347 14.85 7.80 -3.33
CA PRO A 347 14.90 6.77 -2.30
C PRO A 347 13.65 5.86 -2.23
N GLY A 348 12.64 6.10 -3.04
CA GLY A 348 11.30 5.55 -2.91
C GLY A 348 10.36 6.49 -2.16
N LEU A 349 9.06 6.25 -2.31
CA LEU A 349 8.02 6.91 -1.50
C LEU A 349 7.77 6.11 -0.22
N PRO A 350 7.27 6.73 0.86
CA PRO A 350 6.57 6.01 1.92
C PRO A 350 5.49 5.11 1.31
N ILE A 351 5.62 3.80 1.47
CA ILE A 351 4.72 2.80 0.88
C ILE A 351 4.02 1.96 1.94
N ILE A 352 4.65 1.71 3.09
CA ILE A 352 4.07 0.94 4.18
C ILE A 352 4.38 1.65 5.49
N CYS A 353 3.43 1.68 6.41
CA CYS A 353 3.67 2.12 7.79
C CYS A 353 3.15 1.11 8.79
N LYS A 354 3.74 1.13 10.00
CA LYS A 354 3.30 0.34 11.16
C LYS A 354 3.02 1.25 12.34
N GLY A 355 1.94 0.98 13.06
CA GLY A 355 1.50 1.75 14.21
C GLY A 355 1.71 1.05 15.54
N CYS A 356 1.88 1.81 16.61
CA CYS A 356 1.79 1.33 17.99
C CYS A 356 0.91 2.28 18.81
N TYR A 357 0.16 1.75 19.76
CA TYR A 357 -0.62 2.58 20.67
C TYR A 357 0.28 3.36 21.63
N THR A 358 -0.05 4.61 21.92
CA THR A 358 0.72 5.46 22.86
C THR A 358 0.65 4.96 24.31
N LYS A 359 -0.47 4.33 24.69
CA LYS A 359 -0.75 3.92 26.09
C LYS A 359 0.08 2.73 26.59
N ASP A 360 0.41 1.80 25.69
CA ASP A 360 1.00 0.49 26.04
C ASP A 360 1.99 -0.05 24.99
N HIS A 361 2.20 0.69 23.90
CA HIS A 361 3.07 0.31 22.78
C HIS A 361 2.68 -0.98 22.07
N SER A 362 1.47 -1.50 22.30
CA SER A 362 0.96 -2.63 21.54
C SER A 362 0.81 -2.26 20.07
N VAL A 363 1.07 -3.22 19.20
CA VAL A 363 0.99 -3.03 17.74
C VAL A 363 -0.45 -2.74 17.35
N PHE A 364 -0.64 -1.68 16.55
CA PHE A 364 -1.93 -1.41 15.93
C PHE A 364 -2.19 -2.41 14.82
N ASN A 365 -3.36 -3.02 14.83
CA ASN A 365 -3.76 -4.03 13.87
C ASN A 365 -5.12 -3.67 13.28
N ILE A 366 -5.24 -3.80 11.96
CA ILE A 366 -6.51 -3.76 11.26
C ILE A 366 -7.05 -5.19 11.21
N TYR A 367 -8.27 -5.38 11.70
CA TYR A 367 -9.00 -6.63 11.56
C TYR A 367 -9.80 -6.58 10.27
N VAL A 368 -9.93 -7.71 9.58
CA VAL A 368 -10.70 -7.82 8.33
C VAL A 368 -12.01 -8.55 8.64
N PRO A 369 -13.19 -8.01 8.32
CA PRO A 369 -14.44 -8.71 8.60
C PRO A 369 -14.65 -9.81 7.57
N VAL A 370 -15.11 -10.97 8.03
CA VAL A 370 -15.68 -11.98 7.15
C VAL A 370 -17.11 -11.55 6.81
N PRO A 371 -17.53 -11.53 5.52
CA PRO A 371 -18.93 -11.36 5.16
C PRO A 371 -19.79 -12.40 5.89
N ARG A 372 -20.90 -11.98 6.50
CA ARG A 372 -21.81 -12.91 7.17
C ARG A 372 -22.40 -13.86 6.12
N ASP A 373 -22.26 -15.16 6.36
CA ASP A 373 -22.99 -16.20 5.62
C ASP A 373 -24.50 -15.94 5.78
N PRO A 374 -25.24 -15.63 4.70
CA PRO A 374 -26.69 -15.44 4.76
C PRO A 374 -27.43 -16.75 5.14
N GLY A 375 -26.74 -17.90 5.08
CA GLY A 375 -27.34 -19.24 5.16
C GLY A 375 -27.75 -19.73 6.54
N ASN A 376 -27.37 -19.06 7.64
CA ASN A 376 -27.71 -19.54 8.99
C ASN A 376 -28.75 -18.67 9.71
N THR A 377 -29.92 -18.51 9.08
CA THR A 377 -31.14 -18.07 9.75
C THR A 377 -32.09 -19.25 9.95
N ASN A 378 -31.62 -20.34 10.56
CA ASN A 378 -32.49 -21.40 11.05
C ASN A 378 -32.33 -21.61 12.56
N GLY A 379 -32.50 -20.51 13.30
CA GLY A 379 -32.95 -20.56 14.70
C GLY A 379 -34.45 -20.85 14.72
N GLY A 380 -34.84 -22.05 14.33
CA GLY A 380 -36.22 -22.52 14.41
C GLY A 380 -36.70 -22.46 15.87
N ARG A 381 -37.59 -21.51 16.17
CA ARG A 381 -38.39 -21.52 17.40
C ARG A 381 -39.22 -22.80 17.40
N HIS A 382 -38.82 -23.78 18.21
CA HIS A 382 -39.70 -24.87 18.59
C HIS A 382 -40.76 -24.32 19.56
N SER A 383 -41.95 -24.07 19.01
CA SER A 383 -43.17 -23.85 19.76
C SER A 383 -43.52 -25.14 20.50
N GLY A 384 -43.42 -25.15 21.83
CA GLY A 384 -43.88 -26.25 22.66
C GLY A 384 -45.40 -26.40 22.56
N GLY A 385 -45.85 -27.37 21.77
CA GLY A 385 -47.23 -27.83 21.74
C GLY A 385 -47.45 -28.86 22.85
N GLY A 386 -48.02 -28.43 23.98
CA GLY A 386 -48.52 -29.34 25.00
C GLY A 386 -49.81 -30.01 24.55
N THR A 387 -49.80 -31.34 24.47
CA THR A 387 -51.03 -32.16 24.56
C THR A 387 -50.72 -33.39 25.40
N GLY A 388 -51.30 -33.45 26.60
CA GLY A 388 -51.27 -34.61 27.48
C GLY A 388 -52.67 -34.82 28.06
N ARG A 389 -53.40 -35.77 27.47
CA ARG A 389 -54.52 -36.48 28.08
C ARG A 389 -54.26 -37.96 27.83
N HIS A 390 -53.89 -38.69 28.87
CA HIS A 390 -54.59 -39.85 29.41
C HIS A 390 -53.85 -40.38 30.64
#